data_AF-A0A7C7YQM9-F1
#
_entry.id   AF-A0A7C7YQM9-F1
#
_cell.length_a   1.000
_cell.length_b   1.000
_cell.length_c   1.000
_cell.angle_alpha   90.00
_cell.angle_beta   90.00
_cell.angle_gamma   90.00
#
_symmetry.space_group_name_H-M   'P 1'
#
loop_
_entity.id
_entity.type
_entity.pdbx_description
1 polymer ?
#
loop_
_entity_poly.entity_id
_entity_poly.type
_entity_poly.pdbx_seq_one_letter_code
_entity_poly.pdbx_strand_id
1 'polypeptide(L)'
;MALHAGIEIDGSDVSIAVVDSTAKQTVIIDYIEAKIIGDSSEERLASLESVLHGALENHGSKTIEVVSSIPTRMSTLREISVPFTNEDVISKTIRYESEGHLPSASIDDLIIEFIKCSETEDSSRLLISAVQKKIVGAHLEMLREGGVDPVQVEVDATALATSLHVSRPDLRGGRTLLIGMEAGHTTFVLLEEGRVMKIRSTSNHLQPSAIPSLATSATGSASGTVEGFETTPSESAVEFADLMQGSESDEDPGGEEELAIAVVSDEDFERLNAEMTSSPTLPPADPEEVIGRLFTEIERTFAGILMRSPLDRIVVSGGAACDLGISDRLAEEYEVPAQQLRVCDEIETGMPMALIDRCNRSGGVSVGLALQSAGQGLTRFDFRKEEFRYERRFAKLLPGLMLMGLILCFMSVTWLVESHREKQYRKAEYETVRSNEEAVYMARFGESPKSSKPNYMRSAENKISALKGVGSGSTRQKLVQYLPGMDLIKDVTGGVSSANPKVYPTWKSIEINGAKKKNGVSTVIFEVPDAASGERVITALEQRSKYFNIEDDIKPAGDRKKVTLKLKLKSSITETDGRR
;
A
#
# COMPACT_ATOMS: atom_id res chain seq x y z
N MET A 1 19.02 -17.71 -1.88
CA MET A 1 20.13 -16.75 -1.95
C MET A 1 19.50 -15.40 -2.09
N ALA A 2 19.44 -14.67 -0.99
CA ALA A 2 19.08 -13.27 -0.98
C ALA A 2 20.40 -12.50 -0.90
N LEU A 3 20.58 -11.52 -1.77
CA LEU A 3 21.72 -10.64 -1.72
C LEU A 3 21.36 -9.45 -0.85
N HIS A 4 22.30 -9.05 -0.03
CA HIS A 4 22.15 -7.97 0.93
C HIS A 4 23.28 -6.99 0.70
N ALA A 5 22.97 -5.71 0.56
CA ALA A 5 23.97 -4.67 0.41
C ALA A 5 23.86 -3.64 1.53
N GLY A 6 25.01 -3.22 2.01
CA GLY A 6 25.16 -2.13 2.97
C GLY A 6 25.84 -0.96 2.29
N ILE A 7 25.22 0.22 2.34
CA ILE A 7 25.73 1.44 1.70
C ILE A 7 25.98 2.49 2.78
N GLU A 8 27.24 2.85 2.93
CA GLU A 8 27.67 3.98 3.73
C GLU A 8 28.06 5.13 2.79
N ILE A 9 27.52 6.31 3.07
CA ILE A 9 27.90 7.55 2.41
C ILE A 9 28.34 8.51 3.50
N ASP A 10 29.62 8.86 3.50
CA ASP A 10 30.16 9.90 4.36
C ASP A 10 30.95 10.90 3.53
N GLY A 11 30.49 12.15 3.52
CA GLY A 11 31.15 13.13 2.66
C GLY A 11 30.89 12.87 1.18
N SER A 12 31.98 12.79 0.43
CA SER A 12 31.96 12.28 -0.94
C SER A 12 32.40 10.82 -1.03
N ASP A 13 32.77 10.19 0.09
CA ASP A 13 33.20 8.80 0.12
C ASP A 13 31.97 7.88 0.21
N VAL A 14 31.97 6.84 -0.64
CA VAL A 14 30.92 5.83 -0.70
C VAL A 14 31.55 4.47 -0.50
N SER A 15 31.09 3.75 0.53
CA SER A 15 31.47 2.36 0.80
C SER A 15 30.26 1.44 0.63
N ILE A 16 30.43 0.38 -0.16
CA ILE A 16 29.38 -0.60 -0.44
C ILE A 16 29.94 -1.99 -0.17
N ALA A 17 29.29 -2.73 0.72
CA ALA A 17 29.57 -4.14 0.93
C ALA A 17 28.38 -4.97 0.48
N VAL A 18 28.65 -6.10 -0.18
CA VAL A 18 27.62 -7.03 -0.63
C VAL A 18 27.86 -8.40 -0.01
N VAL A 19 26.79 -8.95 0.57
CA VAL A 19 26.80 -10.23 1.28
C VAL A 19 25.74 -11.15 0.66
N ASP A 20 26.12 -12.41 0.39
CA ASP A 20 25.17 -13.50 0.13
C ASP A 20 24.92 -14.23 1.45
N SER A 21 23.70 -14.15 1.95
CA SER A 21 23.31 -14.80 3.19
C SER A 21 22.30 -15.92 2.95
N THR A 22 22.55 -17.04 3.59
CA THR A 22 21.66 -18.19 3.66
C THR A 22 21.45 -18.56 5.13
N ALA A 23 20.47 -19.42 5.41
CA ALA A 23 20.20 -19.89 6.77
C ALA A 23 21.40 -20.58 7.47
N LYS A 24 22.45 -20.96 6.72
CA LYS A 24 23.61 -21.69 7.24
C LYS A 24 24.92 -20.93 7.16
N GLN A 25 25.03 -19.96 6.26
CA GLN A 25 26.31 -19.39 5.87
C GLN A 25 26.11 -17.98 5.32
N THR A 26 27.08 -17.13 5.61
CA THR A 26 27.14 -15.74 5.19
C THR A 26 28.49 -15.52 4.53
N VAL A 27 28.47 -15.00 3.30
CA VAL A 27 29.67 -14.79 2.49
C VAL A 27 29.72 -13.34 2.04
N ILE A 28 30.83 -12.64 2.31
CA ILE A 28 31.10 -11.31 1.74
C ILE A 28 31.56 -11.53 0.31
N ILE A 29 30.76 -11.11 -0.66
CA ILE A 29 30.99 -11.39 -2.08
C ILE A 29 31.64 -10.23 -2.81
N ASP A 30 31.46 -9.00 -2.34
CA ASP A 30 32.05 -7.82 -2.95
C ASP A 30 32.19 -6.66 -1.96
N TYR A 31 33.13 -5.78 -2.26
CA TYR A 31 33.41 -4.55 -1.52
C TYR A 31 33.89 -3.46 -2.47
N ILE A 32 33.20 -2.34 -2.47
CA ILE A 32 33.47 -1.19 -3.30
C ILE A 32 33.73 0.02 -2.41
N GLU A 33 34.80 0.77 -2.71
CA GLU A 33 34.93 2.15 -2.26
C GLU A 33 35.08 3.04 -3.49
N ALA A 34 34.31 4.11 -3.51
CA ALA A 34 34.30 5.09 -4.58
C ALA A 34 34.17 6.50 -3.99
N LYS A 35 34.43 7.50 -4.84
CA LYS A 35 34.19 8.91 -4.52
C LYS A 35 33.13 9.47 -5.44
N ILE A 36 32.22 10.26 -4.89
CA ILE A 36 31.29 11.10 -5.63
C ILE A 36 32.08 12.28 -6.20
N ILE A 37 32.02 12.46 -7.51
CA ILE A 37 32.75 13.49 -8.25
C ILE A 37 31.73 14.42 -8.92
N GLY A 38 32.02 15.73 -8.97
CA GLY A 38 31.21 16.71 -9.68
C GLY A 38 31.18 18.07 -8.97
N ASP A 39 31.22 19.14 -9.76
CA ASP A 39 31.22 20.50 -9.25
C ASP A 39 29.80 21.00 -9.01
N SER A 40 28.84 20.55 -9.83
CA SER A 40 27.40 20.81 -9.66
C SER A 40 26.67 19.67 -8.95
N SER A 41 25.49 19.95 -8.39
CA SER A 41 24.67 18.92 -7.74
C SER A 41 24.20 17.84 -8.71
N GLU A 42 23.92 18.20 -9.96
CA GLU A 42 23.50 17.26 -11.00
C GLU A 42 24.63 16.30 -11.41
N GLU A 43 25.85 16.80 -11.57
CA GLU A 43 27.02 15.96 -11.87
C GLU A 43 27.32 14.97 -10.75
N ARG A 44 27.18 15.40 -9.50
CA ARG A 44 27.39 14.54 -8.33
C ARG A 44 26.34 13.46 -8.22
N LEU A 45 25.10 13.80 -8.52
CA LEU A 45 24.01 12.84 -8.52
C LEU A 45 24.23 11.78 -9.61
N ALA A 46 24.65 12.20 -10.81
CA ALA A 46 25.02 11.28 -11.89
C ALA A 46 26.24 10.40 -11.52
N SER A 47 27.23 10.97 -10.81
CA SER A 47 28.35 10.20 -10.27
C SER A 47 27.90 9.16 -9.24
N LEU A 48 27.00 9.52 -8.33
CA LEU A 48 26.45 8.61 -7.35
C LEU A 48 25.64 7.50 -8.03
N GLU A 49 24.76 7.85 -8.96
CA GLU A 49 23.97 6.89 -9.76
C GLU A 49 24.89 5.88 -10.46
N SER A 50 25.97 6.36 -11.11
CA SER A 50 26.96 5.50 -11.76
C SER A 50 27.65 4.54 -10.77
N VAL A 51 28.04 5.01 -9.58
CA VAL A 51 28.65 4.19 -8.52
C VAL A 51 27.66 3.12 -8.03
N LEU A 52 26.43 3.51 -7.72
CA LEU A 52 25.40 2.61 -7.20
C LEU A 52 24.98 1.56 -8.23
N HIS A 53 24.76 1.99 -9.47
CA HIS A 53 24.40 1.11 -10.57
C HIS A 53 25.52 0.12 -10.87
N GLY A 54 26.77 0.59 -10.98
CA GLY A 54 27.93 -0.25 -11.18
C GLY A 54 28.12 -1.28 -10.07
N ALA A 55 27.92 -0.90 -8.80
CA ALA A 55 28.03 -1.82 -7.67
C ALA A 55 26.91 -2.88 -7.64
N LEU A 56 25.67 -2.49 -7.90
CA LEU A 56 24.51 -3.37 -7.72
C LEU A 56 24.20 -4.25 -8.93
N GLU A 57 24.44 -3.79 -10.16
CA GLU A 57 24.17 -4.57 -11.37
C GLU A 57 25.15 -5.74 -11.59
N ASN A 58 26.37 -5.62 -11.07
CA ASN A 58 27.41 -6.66 -11.19
C ASN A 58 26.98 -8.02 -10.63
N HIS A 59 25.94 -8.07 -9.81
CA HIS A 59 25.42 -9.28 -9.18
C HIS A 59 24.20 -9.92 -9.90
N GLY A 60 23.86 -9.43 -11.10
CA GLY A 60 22.86 -10.02 -11.99
C GLY A 60 21.41 -9.71 -11.60
N SER A 61 20.46 -10.54 -12.03
CA SER A 61 19.01 -10.28 -11.87
C SER A 61 18.44 -10.53 -10.46
N LYS A 62 19.28 -10.77 -9.45
CA LYS A 62 18.81 -11.01 -8.07
C LYS A 62 18.42 -9.67 -7.45
N THR A 63 17.24 -9.62 -6.80
CA THR A 63 16.87 -8.46 -5.99
C THR A 63 17.80 -8.37 -4.78
N ILE A 64 18.43 -7.22 -4.60
CA ILE A 64 19.33 -6.92 -3.48
C ILE A 64 18.56 -6.09 -2.46
N GLU A 65 18.48 -6.54 -1.21
CA GLU A 65 17.93 -5.73 -0.11
C GLU A 65 19.04 -4.81 0.42
N VAL A 66 18.80 -3.50 0.32
CA VAL A 66 19.79 -2.46 0.65
C VAL A 66 19.49 -1.84 2.00
N VAL A 67 20.50 -1.67 2.84
CA VAL A 67 20.43 -0.87 4.08
C VAL A 67 21.48 0.22 4.01
N SER A 68 21.16 1.43 4.47
CA SER A 68 22.10 2.55 4.48
C SER A 68 22.24 3.19 5.86
N SER A 69 23.35 3.88 6.09
CA SER A 69 23.58 4.63 7.33
C SER A 69 23.43 6.13 7.13
N ILE A 70 23.00 6.81 8.19
CA ILE A 70 23.21 8.24 8.41
C ILE A 70 24.38 8.37 9.40
N PRO A 71 25.33 9.29 9.18
CA PRO A 71 26.44 9.44 10.12
C PRO A 71 25.97 9.78 11.53
N THR A 72 26.54 9.13 12.57
CA THR A 72 26.08 9.32 13.96
C THR A 72 26.11 10.78 14.38
N ARG A 73 27.08 11.57 13.88
CA ARG A 73 27.21 13.02 14.15
C ARG A 73 25.99 13.85 13.75
N MET A 74 25.14 13.35 12.86
CA MET A 74 23.90 14.00 12.42
C MET A 74 22.70 13.67 13.33
N SER A 75 22.88 12.79 14.31
CA SER A 75 21.87 12.39 15.29
C SER A 75 22.23 12.90 16.70
N THR A 76 21.19 13.19 17.50
CA THR A 76 21.35 13.51 18.92
C THR A 76 21.15 12.25 19.75
N LEU A 77 22.19 11.84 20.47
CA LEU A 77 22.17 10.67 21.34
C LEU A 77 21.98 11.09 22.81
N ARG A 78 21.05 10.44 23.53
CA ARG A 78 20.81 10.64 24.97
C ARG A 78 20.58 9.33 25.68
N GLU A 79 21.09 9.21 26.90
CA GLU A 79 20.74 8.11 27.79
C GLU A 79 19.54 8.53 28.64
N ILE A 80 18.50 7.69 28.68
CA ILE A 80 17.30 7.91 29.49
C ILE A 80 16.93 6.63 30.26
N SER A 81 16.13 6.77 31.30
CA SER A 81 15.58 5.64 32.06
C SER A 81 14.07 5.69 32.02
N VAL A 82 13.43 4.58 31.69
CA VAL A 82 11.96 4.46 31.64
C VAL A 82 11.46 3.42 32.64
N PRO A 83 10.31 3.66 33.30
CA PRO A 83 9.77 2.79 34.35
C PRO A 83 8.98 1.59 33.79
N PHE A 84 9.50 0.95 32.74
CA PHE A 84 8.91 -0.25 32.15
C PHE A 84 9.95 -1.02 31.34
N THR A 85 9.72 -2.32 31.18
CA THR A 85 10.65 -3.25 30.49
C THR A 85 10.12 -3.77 29.15
N ASN A 86 8.81 -3.70 28.94
CA ASN A 86 8.16 -4.20 27.73
C ASN A 86 8.51 -3.33 26.51
N GLU A 87 9.11 -3.94 25.50
CA GLU A 87 9.61 -3.27 24.29
C GLU A 87 8.49 -2.63 23.44
N ASP A 88 7.31 -3.24 23.35
CA ASP A 88 6.16 -2.66 22.64
C ASP A 88 5.63 -1.40 23.34
N VAL A 89 5.70 -1.38 24.67
CA VAL A 89 5.34 -0.20 25.47
C VAL A 89 6.38 0.90 25.23
N ILE A 90 7.68 0.57 25.33
CA ILE A 90 8.77 1.50 25.05
C ILE A 90 8.61 2.12 23.66
N SER A 91 8.43 1.30 22.62
CA SER A 91 8.29 1.78 21.25
C SER A 91 7.14 2.79 21.06
N LYS A 92 6.04 2.64 21.82
CA LYS A 92 4.87 3.53 21.74
C LYS A 92 5.03 4.82 22.57
N THR A 93 5.83 4.80 23.63
CA THR A 93 5.96 5.93 24.56
C THR A 93 7.25 6.71 24.39
N ILE A 94 8.28 6.12 23.75
CA ILE A 94 9.63 6.68 23.69
C ILE A 94 9.68 8.11 23.14
N ARG A 95 8.80 8.42 22.18
CA ARG A 95 8.66 9.77 21.61
C ARG A 95 8.36 10.80 22.72
N TYR A 96 7.38 10.52 23.57
CA TYR A 96 6.99 11.42 24.66
C TYR A 96 8.00 11.45 25.80
N GLU A 97 8.53 10.29 26.19
CA GLU A 97 9.55 10.18 27.26
C GLU A 97 10.87 10.90 26.89
N SER A 98 11.14 11.08 25.59
CA SER A 98 12.35 11.73 25.08
C SER A 98 12.24 13.25 24.99
N GLU A 99 11.05 13.84 25.09
CA GLU A 99 10.82 15.28 24.84
C GLU A 99 11.67 16.18 25.74
N GLY A 100 11.70 15.89 27.05
CA GLY A 100 12.53 16.63 28.01
C GLY A 100 14.04 16.46 27.83
N HIS A 101 14.48 15.48 27.02
CA HIS A 101 15.89 15.17 26.79
C HIS A 101 16.43 15.75 25.47
N LEU A 102 15.56 16.29 24.62
CA LEU A 102 15.86 16.74 23.26
C LEU A 102 15.48 18.22 23.05
N PRO A 103 16.14 19.19 23.75
CA PRO A 103 15.74 20.59 23.72
C PRO A 103 16.00 21.32 22.39
N SER A 104 16.79 20.72 21.49
CA SER A 104 17.29 21.37 20.27
C SER A 104 16.31 21.39 19.10
N ALA A 105 15.21 20.64 19.15
CA ALA A 105 14.21 20.59 18.09
C ALA A 105 12.85 20.14 18.65
N SER A 106 11.76 20.50 17.96
CA SER A 106 10.43 19.97 18.26
C SER A 106 10.43 18.47 18.10
N ILE A 107 9.77 17.77 19.03
CA ILE A 107 9.64 16.31 18.98
C ILE A 107 8.98 15.84 17.67
N ASP A 108 8.06 16.63 17.12
CA ASP A 108 7.33 16.33 15.89
C ASP A 108 8.22 16.33 14.65
N ASP A 109 9.33 17.08 14.67
CA ASP A 109 10.30 17.17 13.59
C ASP A 109 11.41 16.11 13.68
N LEU A 110 11.35 15.25 14.71
CA LEU A 110 12.35 14.22 14.98
C LEU A 110 11.79 12.82 14.68
N ILE A 111 12.63 11.98 14.09
CA ILE A 111 12.49 10.53 14.16
C ILE A 111 13.34 10.05 15.33
N ILE A 112 12.73 9.26 16.22
CA ILE A 112 13.38 8.72 17.41
C ILE A 112 13.47 7.21 17.32
N GLU A 113 14.67 6.71 17.56
CA GLU A 113 14.96 5.30 17.77
C GLU A 113 15.67 5.10 19.11
N PHE A 114 15.58 3.89 19.67
CA PHE A 114 16.24 3.54 20.91
C PHE A 114 17.00 2.22 20.84
N ILE A 115 18.00 2.09 21.70
CA ILE A 115 18.69 0.85 22.02
C ILE A 115 18.49 0.59 23.50
N LYS A 116 18.02 -0.60 23.85
CA LYS A 116 17.87 -1.01 25.25
C LYS A 116 19.23 -1.50 25.79
N CYS A 117 19.91 -0.66 26.57
CA CYS A 117 21.25 -0.95 27.08
C CYS A 117 21.22 -1.94 28.25
N SER A 118 20.26 -1.78 29.17
CA SER A 118 20.08 -2.68 30.32
C SER A 118 18.65 -2.61 30.86
N GLU A 119 18.27 -3.61 31.65
CA GLU A 119 17.00 -3.66 32.37
C GLU A 119 17.20 -4.08 33.82
N THR A 120 16.30 -3.60 34.67
CA THR A 120 16.07 -4.07 36.04
C THR A 120 14.68 -4.74 36.10
N GLU A 121 14.19 -5.12 37.28
CA GLU A 121 12.85 -5.72 37.40
C GLU A 121 11.74 -4.79 36.87
N ASP A 122 11.85 -3.48 37.13
CA ASP A 122 10.78 -2.51 36.83
C ASP A 122 11.18 -1.39 35.86
N SER A 123 12.45 -1.28 35.46
CA SER A 123 12.91 -0.17 34.61
C SER A 123 13.91 -0.59 33.54
N SER A 124 13.95 0.16 32.44
CA SER A 124 14.95 0.00 31.37
C SER A 124 15.79 1.25 31.20
N ARG A 125 17.10 1.07 31.01
CA ARG A 125 17.99 2.13 30.53
C ARG A 125 18.10 2.05 29.02
N LEU A 126 17.83 3.17 28.37
CA LEU A 126 17.79 3.30 26.92
C LEU A 126 18.84 4.31 26.46
N LEU A 127 19.45 4.04 25.31
CA LEU A 127 20.15 5.02 24.50
C LEU A 127 19.21 5.42 23.36
N ILE A 128 18.66 6.63 23.43
CA ILE A 128 17.85 7.20 22.35
C ILE A 128 18.74 7.91 21.35
N SER A 129 18.35 7.83 20.08
CA SER A 129 18.91 8.59 18.98
C SER A 129 17.78 9.33 18.27
N ALA A 130 17.93 10.64 18.17
CA ALA A 130 16.99 11.51 17.51
C ALA A 130 17.62 12.16 16.29
N VAL A 131 16.99 11.99 15.12
CA VAL A 131 17.43 12.59 13.86
C VAL A 131 16.30 13.45 13.29
N GLN A 132 16.64 14.60 12.71
CA GLN A 132 15.63 15.46 12.10
C GLN A 132 15.05 14.79 10.85
N LYS A 133 13.72 14.84 10.70
CA LYS A 133 12.99 14.29 9.53
C LYS A 133 13.57 14.78 8.21
N LYS A 134 13.98 16.06 8.13
CA LYS A 134 14.62 16.64 6.96
C LYS A 134 15.92 15.93 6.54
N ILE A 135 16.70 15.41 7.51
CA ILE A 135 17.96 14.70 7.25
C ILE A 135 17.63 13.32 6.67
N VAL A 136 16.68 12.59 7.28
CA VAL A 136 16.22 11.29 6.78
C VAL A 136 15.64 11.42 5.38
N GLY A 137 14.79 12.43 5.15
CA GLY A 137 14.20 12.73 3.85
C GLY A 137 15.26 13.03 2.78
N ALA A 138 16.22 13.91 3.08
CA ALA A 138 17.30 14.24 2.15
C ALA A 138 18.18 13.02 1.81
N HIS A 139 18.50 12.18 2.81
CA HIS A 139 19.27 10.95 2.62
C HIS A 139 18.54 9.95 1.71
N LEU A 140 17.24 9.73 1.96
CA LEU A 140 16.43 8.84 1.14
C LEU A 140 16.21 9.37 -0.28
N GLU A 141 16.03 10.68 -0.44
CA GLU A 141 15.90 11.32 -1.75
C GLU A 141 17.17 11.12 -2.59
N MET A 142 18.33 11.42 -2.00
CA MET A 142 19.63 11.26 -2.66
C MET A 142 19.87 9.81 -3.14
N LEU A 143 19.57 8.82 -2.30
CA LEU A 143 19.68 7.41 -2.69
C LEU A 143 18.66 7.03 -3.77
N ARG A 144 17.42 7.54 -3.67
CA ARG A 144 16.34 7.27 -4.63
C ARG A 144 16.65 7.82 -6.00
N GLU A 145 17.18 9.04 -6.06
CA GLU A 145 17.67 9.67 -7.28
C GLU A 145 18.84 8.88 -7.88
N GLY A 146 19.71 8.29 -7.04
CA GLY A 146 20.72 7.32 -7.44
C GLY A 146 20.18 5.92 -7.80
N GLY A 147 18.87 5.73 -7.88
CA GLY A 147 18.21 4.48 -8.30
C GLY A 147 17.98 3.44 -7.18
N VAL A 148 18.25 3.78 -5.93
CA VAL A 148 18.23 2.85 -4.79
C VAL A 148 17.24 3.32 -3.71
N ASP A 149 16.41 2.41 -3.20
CA ASP A 149 15.48 2.69 -2.09
C ASP A 149 15.77 1.72 -0.92
N PRO A 150 16.54 2.14 0.10
CA PRO A 150 16.97 1.26 1.19
C PRO A 150 15.79 0.72 2.01
N VAL A 151 15.77 -0.57 2.35
CA VAL A 151 14.70 -1.16 3.16
C VAL A 151 14.71 -0.69 4.61
N GLN A 152 15.88 -0.25 5.10
CA GLN A 152 16.14 0.23 6.46
C GLN A 152 17.22 1.31 6.41
N VAL A 153 17.17 2.26 7.34
CA VAL A 153 18.19 3.31 7.53
C VAL A 153 18.59 3.34 9.00
N GLU A 154 19.88 3.27 9.32
CA GLU A 154 20.35 3.32 10.71
C GLU A 154 21.48 4.33 10.91
N VAL A 155 22.12 4.35 12.10
CA VAL A 155 23.35 5.12 12.31
C VAL A 155 24.59 4.26 12.05
N ASP A 156 25.67 4.88 11.55
CA ASP A 156 26.95 4.19 11.31
C ASP A 156 27.48 3.43 12.56
N ALA A 157 27.24 3.94 13.77
CA ALA A 157 27.68 3.35 15.03
C ALA A 157 27.05 1.97 15.29
N THR A 158 25.76 1.79 15.00
CA THR A 158 25.08 0.51 15.22
C THR A 158 25.49 -0.51 14.18
N ALA A 159 25.66 -0.08 12.92
CA ALA A 159 26.24 -0.91 11.88
C ALA A 159 27.65 -1.39 12.23
N LEU A 160 28.52 -0.48 12.71
CA LEU A 160 29.87 -0.84 13.15
C LEU A 160 29.87 -1.82 14.34
N ALA A 161 28.94 -1.65 15.28
CA ALA A 161 28.77 -2.60 16.37
C ALA A 161 28.31 -3.98 15.87
N THR A 162 27.41 -4.03 14.88
CA THR A 162 26.97 -5.25 14.20
C THR A 162 28.14 -5.97 13.52
N SER A 163 29.00 -5.25 12.79
CA SER A 163 30.13 -5.89 12.11
C SER A 163 31.11 -6.50 13.09
N LEU A 164 31.47 -5.81 14.19
CA LEU A 164 32.28 -6.41 15.25
C LEU A 164 31.60 -7.64 15.86
N HIS A 165 30.30 -7.54 16.18
CA HIS A 165 29.57 -8.63 16.81
C HIS A 165 29.57 -9.89 15.94
N VAL A 166 29.34 -9.77 14.65
CA VAL A 166 29.25 -10.91 13.73
C VAL A 166 30.62 -11.42 13.33
N SER A 167 31.55 -10.54 12.95
CA SER A 167 32.87 -10.92 12.43
C SER A 167 33.87 -11.32 13.51
N ARG A 168 33.64 -10.96 14.78
CA ARG A 168 34.55 -11.28 15.88
C ARG A 168 33.83 -11.83 17.11
N PRO A 169 33.30 -13.06 17.05
CA PRO A 169 32.62 -13.69 18.18
C PRO A 169 33.50 -13.80 19.44
N ASP A 170 34.81 -13.90 19.27
CA ASP A 170 35.83 -13.93 20.32
C ASP A 170 35.95 -12.62 21.11
N LEU A 171 35.47 -11.50 20.54
CA LEU A 171 35.50 -10.17 21.15
C LEU A 171 34.17 -9.75 21.78
N ARG A 172 33.17 -10.64 21.85
CA ARG A 172 31.85 -10.35 22.41
C ARG A 172 31.84 -10.22 23.93
N GLY A 173 32.70 -10.96 24.63
CA GLY A 173 32.76 -10.93 26.10
C GLY A 173 33.56 -9.74 26.63
N GLY A 174 33.24 -9.29 27.85
CA GLY A 174 33.91 -8.17 28.49
C GLY A 174 33.53 -6.82 27.90
N ARG A 175 34.40 -5.83 28.11
CA ARG A 175 34.21 -4.42 27.75
C ARG A 175 35.16 -4.00 26.64
N THR A 176 34.58 -3.68 25.50
CA THR A 176 35.28 -3.26 24.29
C THR A 176 34.92 -1.83 23.97
N LEU A 177 35.93 -0.96 23.83
CA LEU A 177 35.74 0.35 23.20
C LEU A 177 35.99 0.21 21.70
N LEU A 178 34.93 0.34 20.91
CA LEU A 178 34.99 0.32 19.46
C LEU A 178 35.06 1.77 18.94
N ILE A 179 36.07 2.07 18.13
CA ILE A 179 36.35 3.41 17.60
C ILE A 179 36.27 3.35 16.08
N GLY A 180 35.26 3.99 15.49
CA GLY A 180 35.18 4.26 14.06
C GLY A 180 35.75 5.66 13.79
N MET A 181 36.86 5.74 13.06
CA MET A 181 37.48 7.02 12.73
C MET A 181 37.53 7.22 11.22
N GLU A 182 36.70 8.16 10.77
CA GLU A 182 36.65 8.62 9.38
C GLU A 182 37.12 10.08 9.31
N ALA A 183 37.18 10.63 8.10
CA ALA A 183 37.49 12.03 7.93
C ALA A 183 36.37 12.91 8.54
N GLY A 184 36.74 13.94 9.31
CA GLY A 184 35.79 14.87 9.94
C GLY A 184 35.23 14.44 11.29
N HIS A 185 35.16 13.15 11.60
CA HIS A 185 34.55 12.69 12.84
C HIS A 185 35.07 11.34 13.36
N THR A 186 34.92 11.13 14.67
CA THR A 186 35.24 9.89 15.36
C THR A 186 34.06 9.44 16.20
N THR A 187 33.66 8.20 15.99
CA THR A 187 32.53 7.57 16.63
C THR A 187 33.03 6.50 17.60
N PHE A 188 32.60 6.59 18.84
CA PHE A 188 32.93 5.67 19.92
C PHE A 188 31.69 4.86 20.28
N VAL A 189 31.84 3.54 20.35
CA VAL A 189 30.82 2.61 20.81
C VAL A 189 31.39 1.80 21.96
N LEU A 190 30.85 1.97 23.16
CA LEU A 190 31.19 1.13 24.30
C LEU A 190 30.28 -0.09 24.30
N LEU A 191 30.89 -1.27 24.20
CA LEU A 191 30.22 -2.56 24.28
C LEU A 191 30.56 -3.24 25.60
N GLU A 192 29.56 -3.85 26.23
CA GLU A 192 29.72 -4.69 27.43
C GLU A 192 28.92 -5.97 27.26
N GLU A 193 29.59 -7.11 27.36
CA GLU A 193 28.98 -8.44 27.14
C GLU A 193 28.19 -8.50 25.82
N GLY A 194 28.78 -7.90 24.77
CA GLY A 194 28.24 -7.87 23.42
C GLY A 194 27.07 -6.92 23.23
N ARG A 195 26.70 -6.10 24.22
CA ARG A 195 25.62 -5.11 24.14
C ARG A 195 26.15 -3.69 24.04
N VAL A 196 25.49 -2.87 23.25
CA VAL A 196 25.79 -1.43 23.16
C VAL A 196 25.37 -0.75 24.45
N MET A 197 26.34 -0.16 25.15
CA MET A 197 26.11 0.56 26.40
C MET A 197 26.07 2.07 26.18
N LYS A 198 26.94 2.58 25.29
CA LYS A 198 27.07 4.01 25.01
C LYS A 198 27.56 4.23 23.60
N ILE A 199 27.04 5.26 22.93
CA ILE A 199 27.54 5.76 21.66
C ILE A 199 27.86 7.25 21.83
N ARG A 200 28.98 7.69 21.26
CA ARG A 200 29.36 9.10 21.16
C ARG A 200 29.98 9.35 19.80
N SER A 201 29.73 10.52 19.21
CA SER A 201 30.46 10.98 18.03
C SER A 201 30.98 12.40 18.26
N THR A 202 32.21 12.66 17.83
CA THR A 202 32.90 13.96 17.96
C THR A 202 33.63 14.32 16.67
N SER A 203 33.85 15.62 16.45
CA SER A 203 34.68 16.08 15.33
C SER A 203 36.15 15.81 15.61
N ASN A 204 36.86 15.25 14.64
CA ASN A 204 38.31 15.02 14.72
C ASN A 204 39.12 16.03 13.90
N HIS A 205 38.47 17.02 13.28
CA HIS A 205 39.10 18.10 12.50
C HIS A 205 39.97 17.63 11.31
N LEU A 206 39.96 16.34 10.99
CA LEU A 206 40.38 15.88 9.67
C LEU A 206 39.43 16.48 8.66
N GLN A 207 39.93 16.92 7.51
CA GLN A 207 39.07 17.46 6.46
C GLN A 207 38.16 16.34 5.95
N PRO A 208 36.84 16.35 6.25
CA PRO A 208 35.94 15.41 5.60
C PRO A 208 36.01 15.64 4.10
N SER A 209 35.84 14.60 3.31
CA SER A 209 35.42 14.82 1.94
C SER A 209 34.09 15.59 2.00
N ALA A 210 34.01 16.79 1.41
CA ALA A 210 32.83 17.63 1.59
C ALA A 210 31.59 16.87 1.10
N ILE A 211 30.53 16.75 1.92
CA ILE A 211 29.18 16.44 1.39
C ILE A 211 28.78 17.68 0.61
N PRO A 212 28.67 17.61 -0.71
CA PRO A 212 28.31 18.80 -1.46
C PRO A 212 26.82 19.02 -1.24
N SER A 213 26.43 20.22 -0.84
CA SER A 213 25.04 20.56 -0.61
C SER A 213 24.19 20.19 -1.84
N LEU A 214 23.34 19.17 -1.69
CA LEU A 214 22.14 19.08 -2.52
C LEU A 214 21.21 20.18 -2.02
N ALA A 215 21.42 21.39 -2.53
CA ALA A 215 20.50 22.49 -2.31
C ALA A 215 19.11 22.04 -2.81
N THR A 216 18.16 21.94 -1.87
CA THR A 216 16.74 22.01 -2.17
C THR A 216 16.51 23.24 -3.05
N SER A 217 15.99 23.02 -4.24
CA SER A 217 15.51 24.07 -5.14
C SER A 217 14.32 24.80 -4.50
N ALA A 218 14.63 25.77 -3.64
CA ALA A 218 13.70 26.85 -3.32
C ALA A 218 13.76 27.87 -4.45
N THR A 219 13.07 27.57 -5.57
CA THR A 219 12.67 28.60 -6.53
C THR A 219 11.20 28.43 -6.82
N GLY A 220 10.41 29.24 -6.12
CA GLY A 220 9.02 29.53 -6.43
C GLY A 220 8.80 31.03 -6.28
N SER A 221 9.47 31.82 -7.11
CA SER A 221 9.10 33.22 -7.35
C SER A 221 7.67 33.26 -7.86
N ALA A 222 6.72 33.55 -6.98
CA ALA A 222 5.38 33.95 -7.37
C ALA A 222 5.40 35.43 -7.78
N SER A 223 5.97 35.71 -8.96
CA SER A 223 5.60 36.89 -9.73
C SER A 223 4.36 36.51 -10.53
N GLY A 224 3.19 36.68 -9.91
CA GLY A 224 1.90 36.64 -10.59
C GLY A 224 1.50 38.05 -10.96
N THR A 225 1.64 38.39 -12.23
CA THR A 225 0.97 39.53 -12.86
C THR A 225 -0.54 39.40 -12.66
N VAL A 226 -1.14 40.33 -11.91
CA VAL A 226 -2.58 40.61 -11.95
C VAL A 226 -2.74 42.02 -12.49
N GLU A 227 -3.20 42.12 -13.73
CA GLU A 227 -3.70 43.35 -14.31
C GLU A 227 -5.01 43.77 -13.62
N GLY A 228 -5.07 45.04 -13.22
CA GLY A 228 -6.27 45.89 -13.26
C GLY A 228 -7.46 45.54 -12.36
N PHE A 229 -7.56 46.21 -11.20
CA PHE A 229 -8.82 46.84 -10.78
C PHE A 229 -8.57 47.96 -9.76
N GLU A 230 -9.04 49.17 -10.07
CA GLU A 230 -9.17 50.28 -9.12
C GLU A 230 -10.23 49.94 -8.06
N THR A 231 -10.00 50.24 -6.78
CA THR A 231 -10.97 50.89 -5.87
C THR A 231 -10.38 51.17 -4.48
N THR A 232 -10.87 52.25 -3.90
CA THR A 232 -10.51 52.99 -2.67
C THR A 232 -10.39 52.20 -1.36
N PRO A 233 -9.64 52.71 -0.36
CA PRO A 233 -9.47 52.07 0.95
C PRO A 233 -10.73 52.18 1.81
N SER A 234 -11.01 51.17 2.64
CA SER A 234 -12.08 51.20 3.65
C SER A 234 -11.54 51.25 5.08
N GLU A 235 -12.33 51.90 5.93
CA GLU A 235 -12.05 52.56 7.22
C GLU A 235 -11.63 51.69 8.42
N SER A 236 -11.11 50.47 8.23
CA SER A 236 -10.74 49.59 9.37
C SER A 236 -9.24 49.55 9.72
N ALA A 237 -8.37 50.11 8.89
CA ALA A 237 -6.93 50.16 9.13
C ALA A 237 -6.47 51.39 9.94
N VAL A 238 -7.36 52.34 10.20
CA VAL A 238 -7.05 53.60 10.92
C VAL A 238 -7.29 53.46 12.44
N GLU A 239 -8.12 52.50 12.86
CA GLU A 239 -8.52 52.35 14.27
C GLU A 239 -7.46 51.63 15.14
N PHE A 240 -6.49 50.94 14.53
CA PHE A 240 -5.43 50.22 15.26
C PHE A 240 -4.15 51.04 15.45
N ALA A 241 -4.01 52.17 14.75
CA ALA A 241 -2.82 53.02 14.81
C ALA A 241 -2.89 54.09 15.92
N ASP A 242 -4.10 54.52 16.30
CA ASP A 242 -4.30 55.55 17.34
C ASP A 242 -4.21 55.01 18.78
N LEU A 243 -4.15 53.69 18.97
CA LEU A 243 -4.13 53.07 20.30
C LEU A 243 -2.72 52.94 20.90
N MET A 244 -1.67 53.28 20.15
CA MET A 244 -0.26 53.14 20.56
C MET A 244 0.47 54.48 20.70
N GLN A 245 -0.25 55.60 20.80
CA GLN A 245 0.34 56.91 21.12
C GLN A 245 -0.37 57.53 22.32
N GLY A 246 0.03 57.12 23.53
CA GLY A 246 -0.42 57.82 24.73
C GLY A 246 -0.07 57.15 26.04
N SER A 247 1.20 57.19 26.45
CA SER A 247 1.59 57.48 27.84
C SER A 247 3.11 57.35 28.01
N GLU A 248 3.81 58.48 28.04
CA GLU A 248 5.07 58.63 28.75
C GLU A 248 4.77 59.01 30.21
N SER A 249 5.26 58.24 31.17
CA SER A 249 5.82 58.75 32.44
C SER A 249 6.53 57.63 33.21
N ASP A 250 7.84 57.83 33.36
CA ASP A 250 8.76 57.43 34.43
C ASP A 250 8.54 56.12 35.22
N GLU A 251 9.49 55.19 35.07
CA GLU A 251 10.43 54.74 36.13
C GLU A 251 11.37 53.64 35.58
N ASP A 252 12.68 53.90 35.57
CA ASP A 252 13.76 52.89 35.44
C ASP A 252 14.10 52.38 36.85
N PRO A 253 14.28 51.07 37.08
CA PRO A 253 15.63 50.50 36.96
C PRO A 253 15.69 49.05 36.46
N GLY A 254 16.63 48.76 35.55
CA GLY A 254 17.44 47.55 35.70
C GLY A 254 17.72 46.71 34.46
N GLY A 255 18.66 47.20 33.64
CA GLY A 255 19.68 46.44 32.90
C GLY A 255 19.37 45.03 32.41
N GLU A 256 18.86 44.92 31.19
CA GLU A 256 19.10 43.79 30.30
C GLU A 256 19.97 44.27 29.13
N GLU A 257 21.06 43.55 28.85
CA GLU A 257 21.94 43.79 27.72
C GLU A 257 21.15 43.61 26.41
N GLU A 258 20.83 44.74 25.77
CA GLU A 258 20.27 44.78 24.42
C GLU A 258 21.30 44.19 23.45
N LEU A 259 21.06 42.95 22.99
CA LEU A 259 21.82 42.35 21.91
C LEU A 259 21.63 43.20 20.66
N ALA A 260 22.63 44.01 20.33
CA ALA A 260 22.66 44.81 19.12
C ALA A 260 22.54 43.90 17.89
N ILE A 261 21.36 43.90 17.27
CA ILE A 261 21.16 43.29 15.95
C ILE A 261 21.92 44.18 14.96
N ALA A 262 23.11 43.73 14.55
CA ALA A 262 23.86 44.38 13.50
C ALA A 262 23.10 44.20 12.17
N VAL A 263 22.58 45.30 11.62
CA VAL A 263 22.04 45.33 10.27
C VAL A 263 23.24 45.26 9.32
N VAL A 264 23.51 44.05 8.84
CA VAL A 264 24.56 43.78 7.85
C VAL A 264 24.05 44.28 6.49
N SER A 265 24.88 45.04 5.76
CA SER A 265 24.54 45.49 4.41
C SER A 265 24.47 44.29 3.46
N ASP A 266 23.70 44.36 2.37
CA ASP A 266 23.59 43.25 1.40
C ASP A 266 24.97 42.84 0.84
N GLU A 267 25.90 43.79 0.69
CA GLU A 267 27.29 43.53 0.27
C GLU A 267 28.12 42.79 1.36
N ASP A 268 27.90 43.11 2.63
CA ASP A 268 28.57 42.42 3.75
C ASP A 268 27.96 41.04 4.01
N PHE A 269 26.66 40.86 3.74
CA PHE A 269 25.98 39.57 3.77
C PHE A 269 26.48 38.67 2.63
N GLU A 270 26.64 39.21 1.42
CA GLU A 270 27.26 38.49 0.30
C GLU A 270 28.73 38.12 0.58
N ARG A 271 29.51 39.00 1.25
CA ARG A 271 30.88 38.67 1.68
C ARG A 271 30.91 37.58 2.74
N LEU A 272 30.04 37.63 3.75
CA LEU A 272 29.91 36.57 4.76
C LEU A 272 29.47 35.24 4.14
N ASN A 273 28.60 35.28 3.14
CA ASN A 273 28.15 34.09 2.42
C ASN A 273 29.25 33.55 1.48
N ALA A 274 30.08 34.43 0.90
CA ALA A 274 31.27 34.07 0.14
C ALA A 274 32.39 33.48 1.03
N GLU A 275 32.53 33.97 2.27
CA GLU A 275 33.42 33.40 3.29
C GLU A 275 32.88 32.09 3.87
N MET A 276 31.56 31.90 3.96
CA MET A 276 30.93 30.63 4.33
C MET A 276 31.01 29.57 3.22
N THR A 277 31.06 29.97 1.96
CA THR A 277 31.19 29.06 0.80
C THR A 277 32.62 28.79 0.40
N SER A 278 33.58 29.66 0.77
CA SER A 278 35.01 29.35 0.71
C SER A 278 35.45 28.71 2.02
N SER A 279 35.33 27.38 2.13
CA SER A 279 35.95 26.64 3.24
C SER A 279 37.44 27.01 3.28
N PRO A 280 37.94 27.68 4.34
CA PRO A 280 39.36 27.95 4.45
C PRO A 280 40.09 26.61 4.42
N THR A 281 41.04 26.48 3.50
CA THR A 281 41.96 25.33 3.45
C THR A 281 42.83 25.39 4.69
N LEU A 282 42.33 24.81 5.79
CA LEU A 282 43.15 24.60 6.98
C LEU A 282 44.35 23.73 6.56
N PRO A 283 45.56 24.01 7.10
CA PRO A 283 46.69 23.13 6.90
C PRO A 283 46.31 21.69 7.31
N PRO A 284 46.88 20.66 6.65
CA PRO A 284 46.61 19.28 7.02
C PRO A 284 46.88 19.10 8.52
N ALA A 285 45.90 18.56 9.24
CA ALA A 285 45.99 18.40 10.69
C ALA A 285 47.24 17.56 11.02
N ASP A 286 48.02 18.01 12.00
CA ASP A 286 49.17 17.26 12.49
C ASP A 286 48.68 15.92 13.08
N PRO A 287 49.14 14.76 12.57
CA PRO A 287 48.75 13.45 13.07
C PRO A 287 48.84 13.32 14.60
N GLU A 288 49.89 13.88 15.23
CA GLU A 288 50.07 13.83 16.68
C GLU A 288 49.02 14.66 17.42
N GLU A 289 48.61 15.80 16.86
CA GLU A 289 47.56 16.63 17.44
C GLU A 289 46.20 15.92 17.38
N VAL A 290 45.89 15.27 16.24
CA VAL A 290 44.66 14.49 16.08
C VAL A 290 44.61 13.33 17.08
N ILE A 291 45.72 12.61 17.26
CA ILE A 291 45.82 11.52 18.24
C ILE A 291 45.70 12.04 19.68
N GLY A 292 46.38 13.15 20.02
CA GLY A 292 46.26 13.74 21.36
C GLY A 292 44.84 14.20 21.70
N ARG A 293 44.12 14.75 20.71
CA ARG A 293 42.69 15.09 20.83
C ARG A 293 41.82 13.85 20.99
N LEU A 294 42.12 12.76 20.28
CA LEU A 294 41.43 11.48 20.44
C LEU A 294 41.52 10.98 21.89
N PHE A 295 42.72 10.97 22.48
CA PHE A 295 42.91 10.55 23.88
C PHE A 295 42.15 11.43 24.85
N THR A 296 42.25 12.76 24.67
CA THR A 296 41.51 13.74 25.48
C THR A 296 40.00 13.48 25.41
N GLU A 297 39.48 13.14 24.23
CA GLU A 297 38.05 12.88 24.05
C GLU A 297 37.61 11.55 24.67
N ILE A 298 38.43 10.51 24.60
CA ILE A 298 38.19 9.23 25.26
C ILE A 298 38.13 9.44 26.78
N GLU A 299 39.11 10.13 27.36
CA GLU A 299 39.13 10.48 28.78
C GLU A 299 37.89 11.30 29.16
N ARG A 300 37.59 12.35 28.39
CA ARG A 300 36.41 13.19 28.66
C ARG A 300 35.09 12.41 28.60
N THR A 301 34.95 11.50 27.65
CA THR A 301 33.69 10.78 27.41
C THR A 301 33.49 9.60 28.35
N PHE A 302 34.59 8.92 28.71
CA PHE A 302 34.55 7.63 29.38
C PHE A 302 35.22 7.60 30.75
N ALA A 303 35.93 8.65 31.22
CA ALA A 303 36.64 8.62 32.52
C ALA A 303 35.79 8.08 33.67
N GLY A 304 34.57 8.58 33.87
CA GLY A 304 33.69 8.11 34.94
C GLY A 304 33.24 6.64 34.81
N ILE A 305 33.20 6.13 33.58
CA ILE A 305 32.85 4.74 33.26
C ILE A 305 34.08 3.83 33.44
N LEU A 306 35.26 4.30 33.01
CA LEU A 306 36.53 3.59 33.09
C LEU A 306 37.08 3.51 34.53
N MET A 307 36.76 4.49 35.37
CA MET A 307 37.10 4.46 36.80
C MET A 307 36.36 3.35 37.57
N ARG A 308 35.16 2.96 37.13
CA ARG A 308 34.35 1.93 37.82
C ARG A 308 34.72 0.53 37.39
N SER A 309 34.94 0.37 36.09
CA SER A 309 35.48 -0.86 35.52
C SER A 309 36.41 -0.46 34.37
N PRO A 310 37.57 -1.10 34.21
CA PRO A 310 38.47 -0.81 33.07
C PRO A 310 37.91 -1.35 31.75
N LEU A 311 38.57 -0.99 30.64
CA LEU A 311 38.38 -1.65 29.35
C LEU A 311 39.16 -2.97 29.35
N ASP A 312 38.61 -3.98 28.68
CA ASP A 312 39.36 -5.20 28.40
C ASP A 312 40.15 -5.09 27.09
N ARG A 313 39.67 -4.26 26.15
CA ARG A 313 40.28 -4.02 24.84
C ARG A 313 39.71 -2.80 24.11
N ILE A 314 40.45 -2.39 23.09
CA ILE A 314 40.03 -1.36 22.12
C ILE A 314 40.02 -1.99 20.73
N VAL A 315 38.99 -1.71 19.94
CA VAL A 315 38.92 -2.11 18.54
C VAL A 315 38.73 -0.89 17.68
N VAL A 316 39.49 -0.78 16.60
CA VAL A 316 39.50 0.40 15.75
C VAL A 316 39.05 0.04 14.34
N SER A 317 38.24 0.88 13.72
CA SER A 317 37.79 0.76 12.33
C SER A 317 37.89 2.12 11.63
N GLY A 318 37.92 2.08 10.31
CA GLY A 318 37.84 3.27 9.45
C GLY A 318 39.15 3.62 8.79
N GLY A 319 39.06 4.28 7.63
CA GLY A 319 40.21 4.54 6.77
C GLY A 319 41.26 5.40 7.48
N ALA A 320 40.83 6.50 8.09
CA ALA A 320 41.71 7.44 8.77
C ALA A 320 42.42 6.83 9.99
N ALA A 321 41.75 5.95 10.73
CA ALA A 321 42.36 5.21 11.83
C ALA A 321 43.57 4.37 11.39
N CYS A 322 43.41 3.66 10.26
CA CYS A 322 44.48 2.80 9.73
C CYS A 322 45.66 3.64 9.22
N ASP A 323 45.39 4.79 8.59
CA ASP A 323 46.41 5.67 8.03
C ASP A 323 47.29 6.30 9.12
N LEU A 324 46.68 6.62 10.26
CA LEU A 324 47.32 7.23 11.41
C LEU A 324 47.96 6.18 12.36
N GLY A 325 47.72 4.89 12.14
CA GLY A 325 48.28 3.82 12.98
C GLY A 325 47.82 3.89 14.45
N ILE A 326 46.59 4.35 14.70
CA ILE A 326 46.16 4.69 16.07
C ILE A 326 46.03 3.48 16.99
N SER A 327 45.89 2.26 16.45
CA SER A 327 45.75 1.05 17.24
C SER A 327 46.95 0.83 18.17
N ASP A 328 48.18 0.96 17.66
CA ASP A 328 49.39 0.76 18.47
C ASP A 328 49.52 1.81 19.57
N ARG A 329 49.18 3.06 19.25
CA ARG A 329 49.20 4.19 20.19
C ARG A 329 48.15 4.04 21.29
N LEU A 330 46.96 3.55 20.96
CA LEU A 330 45.90 3.25 21.92
C LEU A 330 46.28 2.09 22.85
N ALA A 331 46.99 1.07 22.33
CA ALA A 331 47.46 -0.04 23.14
C ALA A 331 48.50 0.41 24.19
N GLU A 332 49.41 1.29 23.78
CA GLU A 332 50.44 1.85 24.66
C GLU A 332 49.84 2.78 25.72
N GLU A 333 48.98 3.74 25.33
CA GLU A 333 48.41 4.75 26.24
C GLU A 333 47.49 4.13 27.31
N TYR A 334 46.62 3.20 26.91
CA TYR A 334 45.61 2.63 27.82
C TYR A 334 46.02 1.29 28.45
N GLU A 335 47.22 0.78 28.14
CA GLU A 335 47.73 -0.52 28.61
C GLU A 335 46.75 -1.69 28.39
N VAL A 336 45.97 -1.65 27.31
CA VAL A 336 45.00 -2.69 26.92
C VAL A 336 45.24 -3.14 25.49
N PRO A 337 44.88 -4.39 25.11
CA PRO A 337 44.94 -4.83 23.72
C PRO A 337 44.12 -3.91 22.82
N ALA A 338 44.78 -3.29 21.83
CA ALA A 338 44.12 -2.52 20.79
C ALA A 338 44.43 -3.10 19.41
N GLN A 339 43.42 -3.21 18.54
CA GLN A 339 43.57 -3.84 17.23
C GLN A 339 42.59 -3.27 16.19
N GLN A 340 42.98 -3.32 14.92
CA GLN A 340 42.08 -3.02 13.81
C GLN A 340 40.96 -4.09 13.72
N LEU A 341 39.74 -3.66 13.42
CA LEU A 341 38.62 -4.51 13.09
C LEU A 341 38.86 -5.15 11.72
N ARG A 342 38.98 -6.47 11.69
CA ARG A 342 39.12 -7.24 10.46
C ARG A 342 37.85 -8.05 10.21
N VAL A 343 36.93 -7.48 9.44
CA VAL A 343 35.61 -8.05 9.16
C VAL A 343 35.63 -9.32 8.30
N CYS A 344 36.68 -9.52 7.51
CA CYS A 344 36.84 -10.64 6.59
C CYS A 344 37.59 -11.84 7.19
N ASP A 345 38.04 -11.78 8.44
CA ASP A 345 38.86 -12.86 9.01
C ASP A 345 38.03 -14.10 9.41
N GLU A 346 36.84 -13.91 10.00
CA GLU A 346 35.93 -15.02 10.40
C GLU A 346 34.73 -15.21 9.46
N ILE A 347 34.36 -14.18 8.69
CA ILE A 347 33.28 -14.27 7.70
C ILE A 347 33.89 -14.76 6.39
N GLU A 348 33.28 -15.77 5.78
CA GLU A 348 33.76 -16.30 4.50
C GLU A 348 33.73 -15.22 3.41
N THR A 349 34.77 -15.18 2.58
CA THR A 349 34.91 -14.18 1.53
C THR A 349 35.01 -14.81 0.15
N GLY A 350 34.20 -14.33 -0.79
CA GLY A 350 34.29 -14.66 -2.21
C GLY A 350 35.20 -13.73 -3.03
N MET A 351 35.92 -12.83 -2.35
CA MET A 351 36.66 -11.71 -2.97
C MET A 351 38.16 -12.01 -3.16
N PRO A 352 38.84 -11.34 -4.10
CA PRO A 352 40.30 -11.34 -4.19
C PRO A 352 40.97 -10.69 -2.96
N MET A 353 42.21 -11.08 -2.66
CA MET A 353 42.95 -10.60 -1.48
C MET A 353 43.04 -9.06 -1.39
N ALA A 354 43.20 -8.37 -2.53
CA ALA A 354 43.24 -6.91 -2.56
C ALA A 354 41.94 -6.24 -2.08
N LEU A 355 40.78 -6.84 -2.36
CA LEU A 355 39.49 -6.34 -1.85
C LEU A 355 39.29 -6.71 -0.38
N ILE A 356 39.79 -7.88 0.04
CA ILE A 356 39.78 -8.29 1.45
C ILE A 356 40.57 -7.29 2.32
N ASP A 357 41.76 -6.90 1.88
CA ASP A 357 42.60 -5.94 2.61
C ASP A 357 41.94 -4.55 2.70
N ARG A 358 41.29 -4.10 1.62
CA ARG A 358 40.50 -2.85 1.64
C ARG A 358 39.29 -2.95 2.56
N CYS A 359 38.52 -4.03 2.48
CA CYS A 359 37.34 -4.26 3.30
C CYS A 359 37.70 -4.29 4.80
N ASN A 360 38.83 -4.91 5.16
CA ASN A 360 39.34 -4.91 6.53
C ASN A 360 39.86 -3.54 7.01
N ARG A 361 40.15 -2.60 6.13
CA ARG A 361 40.61 -1.25 6.50
C ARG A 361 39.43 -0.34 6.90
N SER A 362 38.39 -0.35 6.09
CA SER A 362 37.35 0.71 6.06
C SER A 362 35.94 0.15 5.87
N GLY A 363 35.76 -1.14 5.59
CA GLY A 363 34.45 -1.75 5.34
C GLY A 363 33.63 -2.06 6.59
N GLY A 364 34.07 -1.63 7.78
CA GLY A 364 33.43 -1.97 9.04
C GLY A 364 31.94 -1.60 9.10
N VAL A 365 31.58 -0.40 8.65
CA VAL A 365 30.18 0.06 8.67
C VAL A 365 29.37 -0.56 7.53
N SER A 366 29.85 -0.49 6.29
CA SER A 366 29.13 -1.05 5.13
C SER A 366 28.90 -2.56 5.24
N VAL A 367 29.85 -3.34 5.77
CA VAL A 367 29.63 -4.76 6.09
C VAL A 367 28.59 -4.93 7.19
N GLY A 368 28.64 -4.10 8.24
CA GLY A 368 27.62 -4.07 9.29
C GLY A 368 26.20 -3.87 8.77
N LEU A 369 26.02 -2.90 7.86
CA LEU A 369 24.75 -2.62 7.19
C LEU A 369 24.28 -3.80 6.33
N ALA A 370 25.20 -4.45 5.60
CA ALA A 370 24.87 -5.63 4.79
C ALA A 370 24.43 -6.82 5.67
N LEU A 371 25.08 -7.01 6.82
CA LEU A 371 24.72 -8.03 7.81
C LEU A 371 23.38 -7.72 8.50
N GLN A 372 23.10 -6.44 8.75
CA GLN A 372 21.82 -5.96 9.25
C GLN A 372 20.69 -6.33 8.28
N SER A 373 20.87 -6.03 6.99
CA SER A 373 19.95 -6.43 5.91
C SER A 373 19.73 -7.95 5.87
N ALA A 374 20.79 -8.73 6.12
CA ALA A 374 20.73 -10.18 6.19
C ALA A 374 20.06 -10.74 7.48
N GLY A 375 19.56 -9.88 8.37
CA GLY A 375 18.90 -10.25 9.62
C GLY A 375 19.86 -10.64 10.74
N GLN A 376 21.15 -10.30 10.63
CA GLN A 376 22.21 -10.59 11.62
C GLN A 376 22.58 -9.36 12.46
N GLY A 377 21.74 -8.34 12.43
CA GLY A 377 21.90 -7.11 13.19
C GLY A 377 22.05 -7.32 14.69
N LEU A 378 22.99 -6.59 15.31
CA LEU A 378 23.10 -6.54 16.77
C LEU A 378 21.91 -5.78 17.39
N THR A 379 21.41 -4.77 16.69
CA THR A 379 20.27 -3.96 17.10
C THR A 379 19.15 -4.06 16.06
N ARG A 380 17.95 -3.58 16.40
CA ARG A 380 16.83 -3.41 15.46
C ARG A 380 16.65 -1.96 15.03
N PHE A 381 17.74 -1.21 15.04
CA PHE A 381 17.72 0.24 14.93
C PHE A 381 17.28 0.67 13.52
N ASP A 382 16.17 1.40 13.40
CA ASP A 382 15.67 1.82 12.08
C ASP A 382 14.99 3.21 12.12
N PHE A 383 15.48 4.12 11.29
CA PHE A 383 14.90 5.44 11.07
C PHE A 383 13.80 5.47 10.00
N ARG A 384 13.53 4.37 9.28
CA ARG A 384 12.39 4.27 8.34
C ARG A 384 11.06 4.10 9.08
N LYS A 385 10.71 5.11 9.86
CA LYS A 385 9.46 5.23 10.62
C LYS A 385 8.57 6.33 10.03
N GLU A 386 7.31 6.34 10.46
CA GLU A 386 6.33 7.38 10.08
C GLU A 386 6.22 7.54 8.55
N GLU A 387 6.42 8.76 8.04
CA GLU A 387 6.36 9.11 6.62
C GLU A 387 7.48 8.49 5.78
N PHE A 388 8.56 8.01 6.41
CA PHE A 388 9.69 7.37 5.74
C PHE A 388 9.59 5.85 5.73
N ARG A 389 8.49 5.27 6.23
CA ARG A 389 8.30 3.82 6.29
C ARG A 389 8.49 3.18 4.91
N TYR A 390 9.30 2.13 4.87
CA TYR A 390 9.53 1.41 3.62
C TYR A 390 8.27 0.64 3.20
N GLU A 391 7.73 0.99 2.03
CA GLU A 391 6.61 0.29 1.42
C GLU A 391 7.12 -0.59 0.28
N ARG A 392 7.16 -1.92 0.50
CA ARG A 392 7.43 -2.88 -0.57
C ARG A 392 6.47 -2.59 -1.74
N ARG A 393 6.97 -2.54 -2.98
CA ARG A 393 6.19 -2.22 -4.19
C ARG A 393 4.86 -3.00 -4.30
N PHE A 394 4.80 -4.22 -3.76
CA PHE A 394 3.60 -5.05 -3.73
C PHE A 394 2.56 -4.63 -2.67
N ALA A 395 2.97 -4.02 -1.56
CA ALA A 395 2.06 -3.54 -0.52
C ALA A 395 1.13 -2.44 -1.03
N LYS A 396 1.60 -1.58 -1.95
CA LYS A 396 0.77 -0.55 -2.62
C LYS A 396 -0.36 -1.14 -3.47
N LEU A 397 -0.19 -2.36 -3.99
CA LEU A 397 -1.19 -3.05 -4.80
C LEU A 397 -2.22 -3.81 -3.96
N LEU A 398 -1.92 -4.11 -2.70
CA LEU A 398 -2.76 -4.95 -1.84
C LEU A 398 -4.15 -4.35 -1.60
N PRO A 399 -4.32 -3.04 -1.29
CA PRO A 399 -5.65 -2.43 -1.16
C PRO A 399 -6.46 -2.51 -2.46
N GLY A 400 -5.79 -2.29 -3.60
CA GLY A 400 -6.42 -2.38 -4.93
C GLY A 400 -6.88 -3.79 -5.26
N LEU A 401 -6.04 -4.80 -4.95
CA LEU A 401 -6.36 -6.20 -5.16
C LEU A 401 -7.50 -6.68 -4.24
N MET A 402 -7.52 -6.22 -2.98
CA MET A 402 -8.60 -6.49 -2.04
C MET A 402 -9.93 -5.88 -2.50
N LEU A 403 -9.91 -4.63 -2.99
CA LEU A 403 -11.09 -3.98 -3.56
C LEU A 403 -11.58 -4.73 -4.81
N MET A 404 -10.67 -5.12 -5.70
CA MET A 404 -10.99 -5.84 -6.91
C MET A 404 -11.58 -7.23 -6.60
N GLY A 405 -11.03 -7.93 -5.62
CA GLY A 405 -11.57 -9.18 -5.08
C GLY A 405 -12.96 -9.02 -4.47
N LEU A 406 -13.19 -7.93 -3.73
CA LEU A 406 -14.51 -7.60 -3.15
C LEU A 406 -15.54 -7.31 -4.25
N ILE A 407 -15.19 -6.54 -5.28
CA ILE A 407 -16.05 -6.27 -6.44
C ILE A 407 -16.42 -7.58 -7.16
N LEU A 408 -15.44 -8.45 -7.41
CA LEU A 408 -15.68 -9.77 -8.01
C LEU A 408 -16.62 -10.63 -7.15
N CYS A 409 -16.46 -10.58 -5.82
CA CYS A 409 -17.33 -11.30 -4.90
C CYS A 409 -18.78 -10.79 -5.00
N PHE A 410 -19.00 -9.46 -5.00
CA PHE A 410 -20.33 -8.87 -5.19
C PHE A 410 -20.93 -9.19 -6.55
N MET A 411 -20.13 -9.17 -7.62
CA MET A 411 -20.58 -9.59 -8.96
C MET A 411 -20.97 -11.07 -8.99
N SER A 412 -20.21 -11.93 -8.32
CA SER A 412 -20.52 -13.36 -8.22
C SER A 412 -21.82 -13.61 -7.45
N VAL A 413 -22.02 -12.90 -6.32
CA VAL A 413 -23.24 -13.02 -5.51
C VAL A 413 -24.46 -12.50 -6.28
N THR A 414 -24.36 -11.35 -6.95
CA THR A 414 -25.47 -10.81 -7.75
C THR A 414 -25.81 -11.73 -8.92
N TRP A 415 -24.80 -12.28 -9.61
CA TRP A 415 -25.00 -13.29 -10.65
C TRP A 415 -25.64 -14.58 -10.12
N LEU A 416 -25.22 -15.04 -8.94
CA LEU A 416 -25.81 -16.24 -8.30
C LEU A 416 -27.27 -16.01 -7.91
N VAL A 417 -27.58 -14.84 -7.35
CA VAL A 417 -28.95 -14.44 -7.00
C VAL A 417 -29.80 -14.37 -8.26
N GLU A 418 -29.32 -13.73 -9.33
CA GLU A 418 -30.06 -13.61 -10.59
C GLU A 418 -30.28 -14.99 -11.23
N SER A 419 -29.24 -15.83 -11.27
CA SER A 419 -29.36 -17.20 -11.77
C SER A 419 -30.34 -18.05 -10.95
N HIS A 420 -30.37 -17.86 -9.63
CA HIS A 420 -31.31 -18.55 -8.77
C HIS A 420 -32.74 -18.06 -9.00
N ARG A 421 -32.95 -16.73 -9.09
CA ARG A 421 -34.25 -16.13 -9.41
C ARG A 421 -34.76 -16.61 -10.75
N GLU A 422 -33.94 -16.59 -11.80
CA GLU A 422 -34.32 -17.06 -13.14
C GLU A 422 -34.73 -18.53 -13.13
N LYS A 423 -34.02 -19.40 -12.42
CA LYS A 423 -34.40 -20.82 -12.26
C LYS A 423 -35.75 -20.96 -11.58
N GLN A 424 -36.04 -20.18 -10.54
CA GLN A 424 -37.34 -20.20 -9.86
C GLN A 424 -38.47 -19.73 -10.78
N TYR A 425 -38.26 -18.64 -11.53
CA TYR A 425 -39.24 -18.15 -12.50
C TYR A 425 -39.52 -19.19 -13.59
N ARG A 426 -38.49 -19.79 -14.19
CA ARG A 426 -38.67 -20.83 -15.22
C ARG A 426 -39.39 -22.07 -14.68
N LYS A 427 -39.16 -22.44 -13.41
CA LYS A 427 -39.86 -23.56 -12.77
C LYS A 427 -41.34 -23.25 -12.56
N ALA A 428 -41.67 -22.06 -12.08
CA ALA A 428 -43.04 -21.61 -11.90
C ALA A 428 -43.80 -21.52 -13.24
N GLU A 429 -43.14 -21.01 -14.29
CA GLU A 429 -43.68 -21.01 -15.65
C GLU A 429 -43.95 -22.43 -16.15
N TYR A 430 -42.98 -23.34 -15.99
CA TYR A 430 -43.12 -24.74 -16.38
C TYR A 430 -44.30 -25.42 -15.66
N GLU A 431 -44.44 -25.21 -14.35
CA GLU A 431 -45.56 -25.77 -13.56
C GLU A 431 -46.92 -25.19 -14.00
N THR A 432 -46.97 -23.89 -14.31
CA THR A 432 -48.19 -23.24 -14.80
C THR A 432 -48.61 -23.78 -16.17
N VAL A 433 -47.67 -23.87 -17.12
CA VAL A 433 -47.95 -24.44 -18.45
C VAL A 433 -48.44 -25.87 -18.32
N ARG A 434 -47.80 -26.65 -17.44
CA ARG A 434 -48.16 -28.04 -17.21
C ARG A 434 -49.55 -28.21 -16.61
N SER A 435 -49.91 -27.37 -15.63
CA SER A 435 -51.26 -27.32 -15.05
C SER A 435 -52.31 -26.98 -16.11
N ASN A 436 -52.01 -26.03 -17.00
CA ASN A 436 -52.89 -25.66 -18.10
C ASN A 436 -53.06 -26.81 -19.11
N GLU A 437 -51.98 -27.50 -19.47
CA GLU A 437 -52.04 -28.68 -20.37
C GLU A 437 -52.91 -29.80 -19.76
N GLU A 438 -52.79 -30.02 -18.45
CA GLU A 438 -53.62 -30.98 -17.73
C GLU A 438 -55.09 -30.58 -17.72
N ALA A 439 -55.39 -29.32 -17.38
CA ALA A 439 -56.75 -28.82 -17.36
C ALA A 439 -57.43 -28.93 -18.74
N VAL A 440 -56.70 -28.61 -19.81
CA VAL A 440 -57.19 -28.74 -21.20
C VAL A 440 -57.43 -30.22 -21.55
N TYR A 441 -56.51 -31.10 -21.19
CA TYR A 441 -56.67 -32.55 -21.42
C TYR A 441 -57.90 -33.08 -20.67
N MET A 442 -58.04 -32.73 -19.40
CA MET A 442 -59.14 -33.13 -18.52
C MET A 442 -60.49 -32.62 -19.01
N ALA A 443 -60.58 -31.33 -19.36
CA ALA A 443 -61.79 -30.74 -19.91
C ALA A 443 -62.23 -31.44 -21.21
N ARG A 444 -61.27 -32.02 -21.95
CA ARG A 444 -61.55 -32.67 -23.23
C ARG A 444 -61.90 -34.16 -23.12
N PHE A 445 -61.22 -34.90 -22.25
CA PHE A 445 -61.33 -36.37 -22.19
C PHE A 445 -61.96 -36.89 -20.89
N GLY A 446 -62.11 -36.05 -19.86
CA GLY A 446 -62.77 -36.39 -18.59
C GLY A 446 -61.97 -37.30 -17.65
N GLU A 447 -60.74 -37.67 -17.98
CA GLU A 447 -59.87 -38.53 -17.19
C GLU A 447 -58.40 -38.08 -17.24
N SER A 448 -57.63 -38.32 -16.17
CA SER A 448 -56.19 -38.03 -16.14
C SER A 448 -55.44 -38.96 -17.11
N PRO A 449 -54.33 -38.49 -17.72
CA PRO A 449 -53.40 -39.39 -18.39
C PRO A 449 -52.86 -40.45 -17.42
N LYS A 450 -52.64 -41.67 -17.90
CA LYS A 450 -52.19 -42.80 -17.06
C LYS A 450 -50.74 -42.69 -16.53
N SER A 451 -49.96 -41.71 -16.97
CA SER A 451 -48.55 -41.53 -16.57
C SER A 451 -48.40 -40.47 -15.48
N SER A 452 -47.47 -40.69 -14.54
CA SER A 452 -47.10 -39.71 -13.51
C SER A 452 -46.43 -38.45 -14.08
N LYS A 453 -45.78 -38.56 -15.25
CA LYS A 453 -45.31 -37.40 -16.04
C LYS A 453 -45.75 -37.52 -17.49
N PRO A 454 -47.02 -37.23 -17.79
CA PRO A 454 -47.54 -37.42 -19.13
C PRO A 454 -47.04 -36.29 -20.04
N ASN A 455 -46.61 -36.64 -21.25
CA ASN A 455 -46.59 -35.68 -22.33
C ASN A 455 -48.05 -35.54 -22.80
N TYR A 456 -48.71 -34.44 -22.43
CA TYR A 456 -50.15 -34.24 -22.65
C TYR A 456 -50.51 -34.26 -24.14
N MET A 457 -49.63 -33.73 -25.01
CA MET A 457 -49.84 -33.74 -26.46
C MET A 457 -49.84 -35.16 -27.04
N ARG A 458 -48.80 -35.95 -26.74
CA ARG A 458 -48.72 -37.36 -27.20
C ARG A 458 -49.83 -38.23 -26.61
N SER A 459 -50.22 -37.95 -25.36
CA SER A 459 -51.33 -38.64 -24.70
C SER A 459 -52.66 -38.31 -25.38
N ALA A 460 -52.84 -37.06 -25.83
CA ALA A 460 -54.02 -36.64 -26.58
C ALA A 460 -54.05 -37.28 -27.98
N GLU A 461 -52.92 -37.28 -28.70
CA GLU A 461 -52.79 -37.92 -30.02
C GLU A 461 -53.12 -39.42 -29.97
N ASN A 462 -52.57 -40.14 -28.99
CA ASN A 462 -52.85 -41.55 -28.79
C ASN A 462 -54.33 -41.82 -28.46
N LYS A 463 -54.96 -40.94 -27.67
CA LYS A 463 -56.39 -41.07 -27.36
C LYS A 463 -57.25 -40.77 -28.59
N ILE A 464 -56.88 -39.76 -29.38
CA ILE A 464 -57.55 -39.41 -30.62
C ILE A 464 -57.40 -40.54 -31.65
N SER A 465 -56.22 -41.15 -31.79
CA SER A 465 -56.00 -42.27 -32.71
C SER A 465 -56.75 -43.53 -32.26
N ALA A 466 -56.78 -43.82 -30.96
CA ALA A 466 -57.61 -44.89 -30.40
C ALA A 466 -59.11 -44.67 -30.67
N LEU A 467 -59.60 -43.42 -30.54
CA LEU A 467 -60.98 -43.06 -30.88
C LEU A 467 -61.26 -43.14 -32.40
N LYS A 468 -60.25 -42.94 -33.25
CA LYS A 468 -60.35 -43.10 -34.71
C LYS A 468 -60.34 -44.57 -35.15
N GLY A 469 -59.72 -45.47 -34.38
CA GLY A 469 -59.57 -46.89 -34.71
C GLY A 469 -60.80 -47.77 -34.42
N VAL A 470 -61.80 -47.27 -33.69
CA VAL A 470 -63.01 -48.03 -33.33
C VAL A 470 -64.15 -47.65 -34.28
N GLY A 471 -64.55 -48.57 -35.16
CA GLY A 471 -65.60 -48.36 -36.14
C GLY A 471 -67.00 -48.23 -35.54
N SER A 472 -67.72 -47.15 -35.88
CA SER A 472 -69.18 -47.09 -36.07
C SER A 472 -69.59 -45.65 -36.44
N GLY A 473 -70.50 -45.50 -37.41
CA GLY A 473 -70.85 -44.26 -38.11
C GLY A 473 -71.29 -43.06 -37.27
N SER A 474 -71.52 -43.20 -35.96
CA SER A 474 -71.83 -42.10 -35.04
C SER A 474 -70.62 -41.16 -34.80
N THR A 475 -69.40 -41.68 -34.90
CA THR A 475 -68.19 -40.92 -34.52
C THR A 475 -67.70 -39.99 -35.62
N ARG A 476 -67.93 -40.29 -36.91
CA ARG A 476 -67.51 -39.41 -38.03
C ARG A 476 -68.26 -38.08 -38.02
N GLN A 477 -69.54 -38.09 -37.63
CA GLN A 477 -70.37 -36.89 -37.46
C GLN A 477 -69.92 -36.05 -36.25
N LYS A 478 -69.47 -36.71 -35.17
CA LYS A 478 -68.84 -36.04 -34.03
C LYS A 478 -67.47 -35.46 -34.41
N LEU A 479 -66.62 -36.19 -35.12
CA LEU A 479 -65.27 -35.77 -35.47
C LEU A 479 -65.24 -34.55 -36.40
N VAL A 480 -66.16 -34.47 -37.37
CA VAL A 480 -66.33 -33.30 -38.26
C VAL A 480 -66.86 -32.08 -37.49
N GLN A 481 -67.68 -32.27 -36.45
CA GLN A 481 -68.08 -31.20 -35.52
C GLN A 481 -66.94 -30.74 -34.58
N TYR A 482 -65.87 -31.52 -34.43
CA TYR A 482 -64.79 -31.24 -33.49
C TYR A 482 -63.51 -30.69 -34.12
N LEU A 483 -63.28 -30.86 -35.42
CA LEU A 483 -62.17 -30.23 -36.14
C LEU A 483 -62.19 -28.68 -36.05
N PRO A 484 -63.33 -27.99 -36.19
CA PRO A 484 -63.38 -26.53 -36.11
C PRO A 484 -62.93 -25.98 -34.75
N GLY A 485 -63.03 -26.78 -33.68
CA GLY A 485 -62.67 -26.36 -32.31
C GLY A 485 -61.16 -26.31 -32.06
N MET A 486 -60.36 -27.16 -32.69
CA MET A 486 -58.91 -27.17 -32.49
C MET A 486 -58.22 -26.01 -33.22
N ASP A 487 -58.65 -25.71 -34.45
CA ASP A 487 -58.15 -24.55 -35.18
C ASP A 487 -58.57 -23.24 -34.49
N LEU A 488 -59.77 -23.22 -33.88
CA LEU A 488 -60.24 -22.13 -33.02
C LEU A 488 -59.36 -21.89 -31.80
N ILE A 489 -59.06 -22.95 -31.06
CA ILE A 489 -58.23 -22.86 -29.86
C ILE A 489 -56.84 -22.41 -30.27
N LYS A 490 -56.28 -22.98 -31.35
CA LYS A 490 -54.98 -22.60 -31.88
C LYS A 490 -54.93 -21.13 -32.31
N ASP A 491 -56.00 -20.60 -32.92
CA ASP A 491 -56.10 -19.19 -33.33
C ASP A 491 -56.14 -18.28 -32.10
N VAL A 492 -56.95 -18.63 -31.08
CA VAL A 492 -57.06 -17.88 -29.83
C VAL A 492 -55.77 -17.91 -29.02
N THR A 493 -55.22 -19.10 -28.74
CA THR A 493 -53.96 -19.22 -28.00
C THR A 493 -52.79 -18.62 -28.78
N GLY A 494 -52.80 -18.76 -30.10
CA GLY A 494 -51.85 -18.12 -31.00
C GLY A 494 -51.90 -16.61 -30.88
N GLY A 495 -53.07 -16.00 -31.04
CA GLY A 495 -53.28 -14.56 -30.94
C GLY A 495 -52.82 -13.98 -29.61
N VAL A 496 -53.16 -14.64 -28.50
CA VAL A 496 -52.71 -14.20 -27.18
C VAL A 496 -51.19 -14.31 -27.02
N SER A 497 -50.58 -15.38 -27.52
CA SER A 497 -49.12 -15.56 -27.47
C SER A 497 -48.31 -14.63 -28.38
N SER A 498 -48.96 -13.96 -29.35
CA SER A 498 -48.32 -13.01 -30.27
C SER A 498 -48.27 -11.56 -29.76
N ALA A 499 -48.81 -11.27 -28.57
CA ALA A 499 -48.67 -9.94 -27.96
C ALA A 499 -47.18 -9.60 -27.73
N ASN A 500 -46.81 -8.34 -27.97
CA ASN A 500 -45.46 -7.82 -27.73
C ASN A 500 -45.52 -6.56 -26.84
N PRO A 501 -44.87 -6.52 -25.66
CA PRO A 501 -44.14 -7.60 -24.98
C PRO A 501 -45.00 -8.83 -24.72
N LYS A 502 -44.39 -10.02 -24.65
CA LYS A 502 -45.12 -11.29 -24.45
C LYS A 502 -45.95 -11.24 -23.16
N VAL A 503 -47.23 -11.56 -23.30
CA VAL A 503 -48.18 -11.63 -22.17
C VAL A 503 -48.56 -13.08 -21.95
N TYR A 504 -48.44 -13.55 -20.70
CA TYR A 504 -48.82 -14.90 -20.29
C TYR A 504 -50.10 -14.86 -19.45
N PRO A 505 -51.27 -15.11 -20.06
CA PRO A 505 -52.54 -15.08 -19.34
C PRO A 505 -52.75 -16.35 -18.48
N THR A 506 -53.55 -16.21 -17.43
CA THR A 506 -54.09 -17.35 -16.67
C THR A 506 -55.46 -17.70 -17.22
N TRP A 507 -55.60 -18.81 -17.93
CA TRP A 507 -56.87 -19.20 -18.55
C TRP A 507 -57.87 -19.69 -17.49
N LYS A 508 -59.08 -19.12 -17.47
CA LYS A 508 -60.16 -19.57 -16.58
C LYS A 508 -61.16 -20.47 -17.26
N SER A 509 -61.59 -20.12 -18.45
CA SER A 509 -62.54 -20.94 -19.22
C SER A 509 -62.48 -20.61 -20.70
N ILE A 510 -62.51 -21.64 -21.54
CA ILE A 510 -62.63 -21.52 -22.99
C ILE A 510 -63.89 -22.30 -23.40
N GLU A 511 -64.99 -21.59 -23.58
CA GLU A 511 -66.28 -22.17 -23.98
C GLU A 511 -66.56 -21.89 -25.46
N ILE A 512 -66.33 -22.91 -26.28
CA ILE A 512 -66.55 -22.83 -27.73
C ILE A 512 -67.94 -23.40 -28.04
N ASN A 513 -68.95 -22.52 -27.95
CA ASN A 513 -70.35 -22.86 -28.17
C ASN A 513 -70.91 -22.32 -29.50
N GLY A 514 -70.11 -21.58 -30.28
CA GLY A 514 -70.53 -20.86 -31.49
C GLY A 514 -71.11 -21.75 -32.60
N ALA A 515 -70.75 -23.03 -32.65
CA ALA A 515 -71.30 -23.99 -33.63
C ALA A 515 -72.64 -24.65 -33.20
N LYS A 516 -73.11 -24.45 -31.96
CA LYS A 516 -74.28 -25.16 -31.40
C LYS A 516 -75.49 -24.28 -31.08
N LYS A 517 -75.34 -22.96 -30.97
CA LYS A 517 -76.44 -22.04 -30.63
C LYS A 517 -76.75 -21.12 -31.81
N LYS A 518 -78.04 -20.85 -32.09
CA LYS A 518 -78.53 -19.92 -33.13
C LYS A 518 -77.86 -18.52 -33.10
N ASN A 519 -77.27 -18.13 -31.97
CA ASN A 519 -76.66 -16.81 -31.76
C ASN A 519 -75.13 -16.78 -31.95
N GLY A 520 -74.46 -17.90 -32.25
CA GLY A 520 -73.07 -17.89 -32.76
C GLY A 520 -71.95 -17.37 -31.83
N VAL A 521 -72.18 -17.22 -30.51
CA VAL A 521 -71.19 -16.66 -29.57
C VAL A 521 -70.42 -17.75 -28.82
N SER A 522 -69.10 -17.66 -28.83
CA SER A 522 -68.18 -18.41 -27.94
C SER A 522 -67.61 -17.47 -26.87
N THR A 523 -67.26 -17.96 -25.69
CA THR A 523 -66.77 -17.13 -24.59
C THR A 523 -65.43 -17.63 -24.08
N VAL A 524 -64.46 -16.72 -23.96
CA VAL A 524 -63.11 -17.00 -23.51
C VAL A 524 -62.79 -16.07 -22.35
N ILE A 525 -62.34 -16.63 -21.24
CA ILE A 525 -62.07 -15.89 -20.00
C ILE A 525 -60.65 -16.21 -19.55
N PHE A 526 -59.86 -15.16 -19.33
CA PHE A 526 -58.50 -15.28 -18.78
C PHE A 526 -58.13 -14.06 -17.94
N GLU A 527 -57.06 -14.19 -17.15
CA GLU A 527 -56.56 -13.14 -16.25
C GLU A 527 -55.14 -12.68 -16.62
N VAL A 528 -54.96 -11.36 -16.66
CA VAL A 528 -53.69 -10.68 -16.99
C VAL A 528 -53.22 -9.82 -15.81
N PRO A 529 -51.91 -9.51 -15.71
CA PRO A 529 -51.35 -8.76 -14.58
C PRO A 529 -51.94 -7.35 -14.44
N ASP A 530 -52.15 -6.65 -15.56
CA ASP A 530 -52.60 -5.26 -15.60
C ASP A 530 -53.51 -5.01 -16.81
N ALA A 531 -54.20 -3.86 -16.83
CA ALA A 531 -55.15 -3.52 -17.90
C ALA A 531 -54.47 -3.34 -19.26
N ALA A 532 -53.26 -2.77 -19.29
CA ALA A 532 -52.51 -2.56 -20.53
C ALA A 532 -52.05 -3.90 -21.14
N SER A 533 -51.71 -4.89 -20.31
CA SER A 533 -51.47 -6.28 -20.74
C SER A 533 -52.71 -6.90 -21.37
N GLY A 534 -53.91 -6.58 -20.85
CA GLY A 534 -55.19 -7.03 -21.42
C GLY A 534 -55.44 -6.44 -22.80
N GLU A 535 -55.29 -5.13 -22.95
CA GLU A 535 -55.47 -4.43 -24.22
C GLU A 535 -54.49 -4.93 -25.30
N ARG A 536 -53.22 -5.12 -24.96
CA ARG A 536 -52.22 -5.67 -25.92
C ARG A 536 -52.60 -7.05 -26.44
N VAL A 537 -53.13 -7.91 -25.56
CA VAL A 537 -53.58 -9.25 -25.92
C VAL A 537 -54.80 -9.17 -26.85
N ILE A 538 -55.74 -8.26 -26.57
CA ILE A 538 -56.92 -8.03 -27.41
C ILE A 538 -56.49 -7.57 -28.80
N THR A 539 -55.67 -6.53 -28.90
CA THR A 539 -55.18 -6.01 -30.19
C THR A 539 -54.42 -7.06 -30.99
N ALA A 540 -53.53 -7.83 -30.35
CA ALA A 540 -52.78 -8.91 -31.02
C ALA A 540 -53.71 -10.04 -31.51
N LEU A 541 -54.77 -10.33 -30.74
CA LEU A 541 -55.76 -11.33 -31.11
C LEU A 541 -56.65 -10.84 -32.25
N GLU A 542 -57.10 -9.59 -32.24
CA GLU A 542 -57.89 -8.98 -33.33
C GLU A 542 -57.14 -9.03 -34.67
N GLN A 543 -55.86 -8.64 -34.66
CA GLN A 543 -55.00 -8.65 -35.86
C GLN A 543 -54.77 -10.05 -36.44
N ARG A 544 -54.75 -11.08 -35.60
CA ARG A 544 -54.49 -12.46 -36.01
C ARG A 544 -55.74 -13.26 -36.31
N SER A 545 -56.88 -12.89 -35.72
CA SER A 545 -58.10 -13.70 -35.74
C SER A 545 -58.67 -13.84 -37.15
N LYS A 546 -58.71 -15.09 -37.64
CA LYS A 546 -59.25 -15.40 -38.96
C LYS A 546 -60.76 -15.63 -38.92
N TYR A 547 -61.29 -16.06 -37.78
CA TYR A 547 -62.65 -16.61 -37.69
C TYR A 547 -63.65 -15.75 -36.91
N PHE A 548 -63.20 -14.71 -36.20
CA PHE A 548 -64.03 -14.01 -35.21
C PHE A 548 -64.04 -12.49 -35.27
N ASN A 549 -65.17 -11.91 -34.87
CA ASN A 549 -65.26 -10.57 -34.31
C ASN A 549 -65.28 -10.68 -32.79
N ILE A 550 -64.59 -9.77 -32.11
CA ILE A 550 -64.37 -9.80 -30.67
C ILE A 550 -65.20 -8.70 -30.02
N GLU A 551 -66.02 -9.07 -29.04
CA GLU A 551 -66.63 -8.13 -28.09
C GLU A 551 -66.01 -8.42 -26.72
N ASP A 552 -65.32 -7.45 -26.15
CA ASP A 552 -64.58 -7.61 -24.91
C ASP A 552 -65.23 -6.88 -23.72
N ASP A 553 -64.95 -7.38 -22.52
CA ASP A 553 -65.31 -6.78 -21.24
C ASP A 553 -64.15 -7.03 -20.25
N ILE A 554 -63.42 -5.96 -19.88
CA ILE A 554 -62.31 -6.01 -18.93
C ILE A 554 -62.82 -5.56 -17.56
N LYS A 555 -62.76 -6.47 -16.57
CA LYS A 555 -63.18 -6.19 -15.19
C LYS A 555 -62.05 -6.44 -14.18
N PRO A 556 -61.97 -5.66 -13.09
CA PRO A 556 -61.03 -5.96 -12.00
C PRO A 556 -61.36 -7.31 -11.34
N ALA A 557 -60.32 -8.09 -10.99
CA ALA A 557 -60.45 -9.39 -10.32
C ALA A 557 -59.26 -9.63 -9.37
N GLY A 558 -59.34 -9.10 -8.15
CA GLY A 558 -58.22 -9.13 -7.18
C GLY A 558 -57.03 -8.31 -7.67
N ASP A 559 -55.81 -8.84 -7.52
CA ASP A 559 -54.56 -8.22 -7.98
C ASP A 559 -54.34 -8.32 -9.50
N ARG A 560 -55.25 -9.00 -10.23
CA ARG A 560 -55.21 -9.20 -11.69
C ARG A 560 -56.45 -8.61 -12.35
N LYS A 561 -56.41 -8.45 -13.68
CA LYS A 561 -57.58 -8.06 -14.48
C LYS A 561 -58.15 -9.28 -15.19
N LYS A 562 -59.47 -9.49 -15.08
CA LYS A 562 -60.20 -10.54 -15.78
C LYS A 562 -60.68 -9.99 -17.13
N VAL A 563 -60.22 -10.62 -18.19
CA VAL A 563 -60.62 -10.33 -19.57
C VAL A 563 -61.64 -11.37 -20.00
N THR A 564 -62.82 -10.91 -20.41
CA THR A 564 -63.88 -11.76 -20.97
C THR A 564 -64.06 -11.40 -22.44
N LEU A 565 -63.73 -12.34 -23.33
CA LEU A 565 -63.90 -12.18 -24.77
C LEU A 565 -65.13 -12.97 -25.23
N LYS A 566 -66.06 -12.29 -25.88
CA LYS A 566 -67.15 -12.91 -26.63
C LYS A 566 -66.74 -12.95 -28.10
N LEU A 567 -66.51 -14.15 -28.59
CA LEU A 567 -66.09 -14.42 -29.96
C LEU A 567 -67.32 -14.74 -30.82
N LYS A 568 -67.64 -13.86 -31.77
CA LYS A 568 -68.72 -14.06 -32.76
C LYS A 568 -68.13 -14.48 -34.09
N LEU A 569 -68.65 -15.56 -34.70
CA LEU A 569 -68.20 -16.02 -36.01
C LEU A 569 -68.44 -14.94 -37.08
N LYS A 570 -67.46 -14.70 -37.97
CA LYS A 570 -67.63 -13.80 -39.13
C LYS A 570 -68.68 -14.38 -40.10
N SER A 571 -69.57 -13.53 -40.62
CA SER A 571 -70.70 -13.91 -41.48
C SER A 571 -70.29 -14.62 -42.77
N SER A 572 -69.07 -14.39 -43.27
CA SER A 572 -68.50 -15.06 -44.45
C SER A 572 -68.27 -16.57 -44.30
N ILE A 573 -68.35 -17.12 -43.08
CA ILE A 573 -68.17 -18.55 -42.79
C ILE A 573 -69.52 -19.25 -42.57
N THR A 574 -70.59 -18.51 -42.27
CA THR A 574 -71.93 -19.07 -41.99
C THR A 574 -72.81 -19.22 -43.23
N GLU A 575 -72.45 -18.64 -44.38
CA GLU A 575 -73.28 -18.70 -45.62
C GLU A 575 -72.94 -19.84 -46.58
N THR A 576 -71.99 -20.73 -46.27
CA THR A 576 -71.57 -21.83 -47.16
C THR A 576 -72.37 -23.13 -47.03
N ASP A 577 -73.52 -23.12 -46.34
CA ASP A 577 -74.40 -24.30 -46.20
C ASP A 577 -75.82 -24.07 -46.76
N GLY A 578 -75.91 -23.27 -47.83
CA GLY A 578 -77.17 -22.80 -48.42
C GLY A 578 -77.23 -22.85 -49.95
N ARG A 579 -76.63 -23.85 -50.62
CA ARG A 579 -76.96 -24.20 -52.01
C ARG A 579 -76.91 -25.72 -52.19
N ARG A 580 -78.01 -26.27 -52.70
CA ARG A 580 -78.14 -27.66 -53.19
C ARG A 580 -77.11 -28.00 -54.26
#